data_AF-A0A7X9J2Q7-F1
#
_entry.id   AF-A0A7X9J2Q7-F1
#
_cell.length_a   1.000
_cell.length_b   1.000
_cell.length_c   1.000
_cell.angle_alpha   90.00
_cell.angle_beta   90.00
_cell.angle_gamma   90.00
#
_symmetry.space_group_name_H-M   'P 1'
#
loop_
_entity.id
_entity.type
_entity.pdbx_description
1 polymer ?
#
loop_
_entity_poly.entity_id
_entity_poly.type
_entity_poly.pdbx_seq_one_letter_code
_entity_poly.pdbx_strand_id
1 'polypeptide(L)'
;MRQILLTRRLFERAAELRLVAPASEAEGETYFWRLGDAIRRTKTKAYLELMENPDPLEGPEFDEARFENLIGWIYGNPKTGQLPVITSIRDTKMLDTCLGNPRATRQLENGATLNEAAEELEAAGATVLSHLERAKKSVERANGGDFSEIDENVLNQIEAAVNSLVEATDSTRAIVRARRDRLSK
;
A
#
# COMPACT_ATOMS: atom_id res chain seq x y z
N MET A 1 -7.53 -21.34 9.81
CA MET A 1 -8.48 -21.98 8.87
C MET A 1 -9.07 -21.00 7.85
N ARG A 2 -9.65 -19.87 8.27
CA ARG A 2 -10.37 -18.92 7.37
C ARG A 2 -9.51 -18.25 6.28
N GLN A 3 -8.22 -17.98 6.53
CA GLN A 3 -7.32 -17.42 5.50
C GLN A 3 -6.81 -18.43 4.46
N ILE A 4 -6.81 -19.73 4.79
CA ILE A 4 -6.56 -20.80 3.79
C ILE A 4 -7.70 -20.79 2.76
N LEU A 5 -8.93 -20.48 3.21
CA LEU A 5 -10.08 -20.34 2.31
C LEU A 5 -9.94 -19.13 1.37
N LEU A 6 -9.29 -18.04 1.79
CA LEU A 6 -8.98 -16.91 0.91
C LEU A 6 -7.99 -17.31 -0.19
N THR A 7 -6.87 -17.93 0.20
CA THR A 7 -5.88 -18.44 -0.77
C THR A 7 -6.52 -19.46 -1.70
N ARG A 8 -7.40 -20.33 -1.18
CA ARG A 8 -8.12 -21.28 -2.01
C ARG A 8 -9.09 -20.59 -2.98
N ARG A 9 -9.90 -19.64 -2.51
CA ARG A 9 -10.86 -18.88 -3.35
C ARG A 9 -10.18 -18.05 -4.42
N LEU A 10 -9.07 -17.38 -4.11
CA LEU A 10 -8.31 -16.58 -5.08
C LEU A 10 -7.99 -17.38 -6.34
N PHE A 11 -7.61 -18.63 -6.14
CA PHE A 11 -7.17 -19.50 -7.21
C PHE A 11 -8.30 -20.35 -7.80
N GLU A 12 -9.34 -20.70 -7.03
CA GLU A 12 -10.60 -21.27 -7.58
C GLU A 12 -11.23 -20.30 -8.58
N ARG A 13 -11.32 -19.01 -8.23
CA ARG A 13 -11.82 -17.97 -9.12
C ARG A 13 -10.92 -17.75 -10.32
N ALA A 14 -9.60 -17.81 -10.15
CA ALA A 14 -8.66 -17.77 -11.27
C ALA A 14 -8.85 -18.97 -12.23
N ALA A 15 -9.10 -20.17 -11.70
CA ALA A 15 -9.38 -21.36 -12.49
C ALA A 15 -10.72 -21.26 -13.25
N GLU A 16 -11.78 -20.73 -12.62
CA GLU A 16 -13.04 -20.39 -13.30
C GLU A 16 -12.84 -19.43 -14.46
N LEU A 17 -11.95 -18.45 -14.28
CA LEU A 17 -11.57 -17.47 -15.29
C LEU A 17 -10.54 -18.00 -16.31
N ARG A 18 -10.12 -19.26 -16.20
CA ARG A 18 -9.08 -19.92 -17.03
C ARG A 18 -7.76 -19.16 -17.06
N LEU A 19 -7.43 -18.52 -15.94
CA LEU A 19 -6.19 -17.78 -15.76
C LEU A 19 -5.08 -18.73 -15.30
N VAL A 20 -3.94 -18.69 -15.97
CA VAL A 20 -2.79 -19.56 -15.68
C VAL A 20 -1.72 -18.73 -14.95
N ALA A 21 -1.30 -19.19 -13.78
CA ALA A 21 -0.23 -18.55 -13.05
C ALA A 21 1.07 -18.65 -13.86
N PRO A 22 1.97 -17.64 -13.81
CA PRO A 22 3.27 -17.72 -14.46
C PRO A 22 4.17 -18.70 -13.69
N ALA A 23 4.01 -20.01 -13.91
CA ALA A 23 4.89 -21.06 -13.38
C ALA A 23 4.94 -22.25 -14.34
N SER A 24 6.11 -22.90 -14.44
CA SER A 24 6.28 -24.12 -15.24
C SER A 24 5.56 -25.31 -14.60
N GLU A 25 5.02 -26.19 -15.43
CA GLU A 25 3.98 -27.20 -15.11
C GLU A 25 4.33 -28.20 -13.97
N ALA A 26 5.59 -28.33 -13.54
CA ALA A 26 6.00 -29.28 -12.49
C ALA A 26 6.17 -28.66 -11.08
N GLU A 27 6.30 -27.34 -10.96
CA GLU A 27 6.45 -26.63 -9.68
C GLU A 27 5.19 -25.84 -9.27
N GLY A 28 4.17 -25.84 -10.13
CA GLY A 28 2.99 -24.97 -10.04
C GLY A 28 2.23 -25.05 -8.72
N GLU A 29 2.03 -26.25 -8.14
CA GLU A 29 1.28 -26.40 -6.87
C GLU A 29 2.10 -25.98 -5.64
N THR A 30 3.40 -26.24 -5.63
CA THR A 30 4.26 -25.77 -4.53
C THR A 30 4.47 -24.26 -4.61
N TYR A 31 4.62 -23.73 -5.82
CA TYR A 31 4.67 -22.29 -6.08
C TYR A 31 3.35 -21.61 -5.68
N PHE A 32 2.20 -22.23 -6.01
CA PHE A 32 0.85 -21.82 -5.60
C PHE A 32 0.76 -21.57 -4.10
N TRP A 33 1.16 -22.55 -3.27
CA TRP A 33 1.04 -22.42 -1.82
C TRP A 33 2.00 -21.37 -1.27
N ARG A 34 3.21 -21.26 -1.84
CA ARG A 34 4.21 -20.29 -1.41
C ARG A 34 3.83 -18.86 -1.78
N LEU A 35 3.28 -18.62 -2.98
CA LEU A 35 2.80 -17.31 -3.39
C LEU A 35 1.57 -16.89 -2.58
N GLY A 36 0.61 -17.81 -2.41
CA GLY A 36 -0.56 -17.58 -1.56
C GLY A 36 -0.18 -17.24 -0.11
N ASP A 37 0.79 -17.96 0.46
CA ASP A 37 1.31 -17.69 1.82
C ASP A 37 2.05 -16.34 1.89
N ALA A 38 2.82 -15.99 0.87
CA ALA A 38 3.52 -14.71 0.80
C ALA A 38 2.56 -13.53 0.68
N ILE A 39 1.55 -13.60 -0.20
CA ILE A 39 0.49 -12.59 -0.34
C ILE A 39 -0.32 -12.46 0.96
N ARG A 40 -0.57 -13.57 1.67
CA ARG A 40 -1.24 -13.54 2.98
C ARG A 40 -0.48 -12.71 4.02
N ARG A 41 0.85 -12.67 3.94
CA ARG A 41 1.70 -11.92 4.87
C ARG A 41 1.77 -10.42 4.54
N THR A 42 1.16 -9.97 3.45
CA THR A 42 1.09 -8.56 3.08
C THR A 42 -0.23 -7.93 3.56
N LYS A 43 -0.37 -6.62 3.34
CA LYS A 43 -1.60 -5.85 3.60
C LYS A 43 -2.81 -6.24 2.74
N THR A 44 -2.74 -7.32 1.97
CA THR A 44 -3.85 -7.83 1.14
C THR A 44 -5.14 -8.06 1.94
N LYS A 45 -5.08 -8.57 3.18
CA LYS A 45 -6.29 -8.72 4.03
C LYS A 45 -7.00 -7.37 4.24
N ALA A 46 -6.23 -6.32 4.50
CA ALA A 46 -6.78 -4.98 4.73
C ALA A 46 -7.28 -4.35 3.43
N TYR A 47 -6.57 -4.57 2.32
CA TYR A 47 -6.99 -4.13 1.00
C TYR A 47 -8.33 -4.74 0.61
N LEU A 48 -8.51 -6.06 0.75
CA LEU A 48 -9.76 -6.77 0.42
C LEU A 48 -10.94 -6.47 1.36
N GLU A 49 -10.72 -5.65 2.40
CA GLU A 49 -11.71 -5.41 3.47
C GLU A 49 -12.28 -6.71 4.03
N LEU A 50 -11.40 -7.69 4.24
CA LEU A 50 -11.82 -9.04 4.60
C LEU A 50 -12.57 -9.03 5.94
N MET A 51 -13.89 -9.15 5.87
CA MET A 51 -14.77 -9.17 7.03
C MET A 51 -14.89 -10.61 7.53
N GLU A 52 -14.75 -10.76 8.84
CA GLU A 52 -14.92 -12.06 9.47
C GLU A 52 -16.40 -12.36 9.60
N ASN A 53 -16.88 -13.34 8.84
CA ASN A 53 -18.23 -13.82 9.00
C ASN A 53 -18.37 -14.47 10.39
N PRO A 54 -19.37 -14.07 11.21
CA PRO A 54 -19.63 -14.70 12.49
C PRO A 54 -19.95 -16.20 12.36
N ASP A 55 -20.52 -16.64 11.23
CA ASP A 55 -20.73 -18.05 10.94
C ASP A 55 -19.45 -18.71 10.38
N PRO A 56 -18.88 -19.73 11.06
CA PRO A 56 -17.71 -20.47 10.57
C PRO A 56 -17.97 -21.35 9.34
N LEU A 57 -19.24 -21.61 8.98
CA LEU A 57 -19.63 -22.39 7.80
C LEU A 57 -19.74 -21.54 6.54
N GLU A 58 -19.90 -20.23 6.70
CA GLU A 58 -19.94 -19.28 5.59
C GLU A 58 -18.53 -18.77 5.25
N GLY A 59 -18.28 -18.54 3.97
CA GLY A 59 -17.02 -17.99 3.50
C GLY A 59 -16.80 -16.56 4.05
N PRO A 60 -15.53 -16.12 4.20
CA PRO A 60 -15.27 -14.72 4.56
C PRO A 60 -15.84 -13.79 3.48
N GLU A 61 -16.45 -12.68 3.92
CA GLU A 61 -16.90 -11.61 3.04
C GLU A 61 -15.72 -10.72 2.68
N PHE A 62 -15.69 -10.24 1.44
CA PHE A 62 -14.65 -9.35 0.92
C PHE A 62 -15.23 -8.44 -0.17
N ASP A 63 -14.53 -7.35 -0.45
CA ASP A 63 -14.83 -6.49 -1.60
C ASP A 63 -14.48 -7.24 -2.90
N GLU A 64 -15.51 -7.63 -3.66
CA GLU A 64 -15.38 -8.41 -4.90
C GLU A 64 -14.56 -7.65 -5.96
N ALA A 65 -14.68 -6.32 -6.05
CA ALA A 65 -13.95 -5.54 -7.05
C ALA A 65 -12.45 -5.51 -6.72
N ARG A 66 -12.10 -5.34 -5.45
CA ARG A 66 -10.70 -5.41 -4.99
C ARG A 66 -10.14 -6.82 -5.11
N PHE A 67 -10.98 -7.83 -4.94
CA PHE A 67 -10.61 -9.22 -5.16
C PHE A 67 -10.30 -9.50 -6.63
N GLU A 68 -11.12 -9.00 -7.56
CA GLU A 68 -10.84 -9.07 -9.00
C GLU A 68 -9.54 -8.35 -9.37
N ASN A 69 -9.28 -7.17 -8.80
CA ASN A 69 -8.01 -6.46 -9.00
C ASN A 69 -6.80 -7.31 -8.54
N LEU A 70 -6.91 -7.95 -7.38
CA LEU A 70 -5.85 -8.81 -6.85
C LEU A 70 -5.61 -10.04 -7.76
N ILE A 71 -6.67 -10.65 -8.29
CA ILE A 71 -6.54 -11.70 -9.31
C ILE A 71 -5.84 -11.16 -10.55
N GLY A 72 -6.25 -9.98 -11.04
CA GLY A 72 -5.61 -9.30 -12.16
C GLY A 72 -4.12 -9.04 -11.92
N TRP A 73 -3.73 -8.72 -10.68
CA TRP A 73 -2.32 -8.54 -10.35
C TRP A 73 -1.52 -9.83 -10.37
N ILE A 74 -2.11 -10.97 -10.00
CA ILE A 74 -1.41 -12.27 -9.97
C ILE A 74 -1.33 -12.90 -11.36
N TYR A 75 -2.38 -12.74 -12.16
CA TYR A 75 -2.58 -13.50 -13.40
C TYR A 75 -2.64 -12.65 -14.67
N GLY A 76 -2.68 -11.33 -14.52
CA GLY A 76 -3.10 -10.45 -15.59
C GLY A 76 -4.61 -10.43 -15.75
N ASN A 77 -5.11 -9.45 -16.48
CA ASN A 77 -6.52 -9.33 -16.82
C ASN A 77 -6.68 -9.34 -18.35
N PRO A 78 -7.13 -10.45 -18.95
CA PRO A 78 -7.27 -10.56 -20.40
C PRO A 78 -8.37 -9.64 -20.96
N LYS A 79 -9.33 -9.20 -20.14
CA LYS A 79 -10.38 -8.26 -20.58
C LYS A 79 -9.85 -6.85 -20.79
N THR A 80 -8.86 -6.44 -19.99
CA THR A 80 -8.24 -5.11 -20.05
C THR A 80 -6.87 -5.12 -20.73
N GLY A 81 -6.33 -6.30 -21.06
CA GLY A 81 -4.97 -6.46 -21.61
C GLY A 81 -3.87 -6.22 -20.59
N GLN A 82 -4.21 -6.09 -19.31
CA GLN A 82 -3.26 -5.87 -18.23
C GLN A 82 -2.40 -7.12 -18.02
N LEU A 83 -1.08 -6.95 -18.02
CA LEU A 83 -0.15 -8.02 -17.67
C LEU A 83 -0.12 -8.27 -16.16
N PRO A 84 0.30 -9.47 -15.70
CA PRO A 84 0.51 -9.73 -14.28
C PRO A 84 1.45 -8.70 -13.65
N VAL A 85 1.02 -8.14 -12.53
CA VAL A 85 1.77 -7.16 -11.73
C VAL A 85 2.73 -7.88 -10.77
N ILE A 86 2.36 -9.07 -10.31
CA ILE A 86 3.15 -9.96 -9.44
C ILE A 86 3.66 -11.10 -10.31
N THR A 87 4.95 -11.08 -10.61
CA THR A 87 5.60 -12.11 -11.44
C THR A 87 6.35 -13.13 -10.60
N SER A 88 6.74 -12.76 -9.37
CA SER A 88 7.48 -13.61 -8.46
C SER A 88 7.04 -13.43 -7.01
N ILE A 89 7.33 -14.43 -6.16
CA ILE A 89 7.14 -14.32 -4.69
C ILE A 89 7.92 -13.13 -4.11
N ARG A 90 9.04 -12.72 -4.73
CA ARG A 90 9.86 -11.60 -4.24
C ARG A 90 9.12 -10.26 -4.34
N ASP A 91 8.19 -10.15 -5.28
CA ASP A 91 7.42 -8.94 -5.57
C ASP A 91 6.42 -8.64 -4.43
N THR A 92 6.08 -9.65 -3.61
CA THR A 92 5.14 -9.50 -2.48
C THR A 92 5.61 -8.48 -1.44
N LYS A 93 6.92 -8.28 -1.29
CA LYS A 93 7.44 -7.24 -0.39
C LYS A 93 7.15 -5.84 -0.93
N MET A 94 7.26 -5.64 -2.25
CA MET A 94 6.96 -4.36 -2.89
C MET A 94 5.45 -4.10 -2.90
N LEU A 95 4.66 -5.14 -3.16
CA LEU A 95 3.20 -5.10 -3.01
C LEU A 95 2.80 -4.67 -1.60
N ASP A 96 3.42 -5.25 -0.55
CA ASP A 96 3.11 -4.86 0.82
C ASP A 96 3.37 -3.37 1.08
N THR A 97 4.44 -2.82 0.52
CA THR A 97 4.75 -1.39 0.60
C THR A 97 3.71 -0.55 -0.14
N CYS A 98 3.35 -0.92 -1.37
CA CYS A 98 2.38 -0.18 -2.20
C CYS A 98 0.98 -0.19 -1.57
N LEU A 99 0.52 -1.34 -1.07
CA LEU A 99 -0.74 -1.47 -0.33
C LEU A 99 -0.74 -0.69 1.00
N GLY A 100 0.44 -0.27 1.48
CA GLY A 100 0.58 0.60 2.64
C GLY A 100 0.30 2.07 2.35
N ASN A 101 0.19 2.46 1.08
CA ASN A 101 0.01 3.86 0.65
C ASN A 101 -1.22 3.97 -0.27
N PRO A 102 -2.23 4.81 0.08
CA PRO A 102 -3.44 4.96 -0.72
C PRO A 102 -3.20 5.43 -2.16
N ARG A 103 -2.18 6.26 -2.42
CA ARG A 103 -1.86 6.74 -3.77
C ARG A 103 -1.25 5.63 -4.62
N ALA A 104 -0.27 4.91 -4.07
CA ALA A 104 0.33 3.75 -4.73
C ALA A 104 -0.70 2.65 -4.98
N THR A 105 -1.63 2.42 -4.04
CA THR A 105 -2.73 1.45 -4.20
C THR A 105 -3.63 1.84 -5.38
N ARG A 106 -4.02 3.11 -5.50
CA ARG A 106 -4.84 3.59 -6.64
C ARG A 106 -4.13 3.44 -7.99
N GLN A 107 -2.82 3.68 -8.04
CA GLN A 107 -2.03 3.44 -9.25
C GLN A 107 -2.11 1.97 -9.69
N LEU A 108 -1.97 1.03 -8.73
CA LEU A 108 -2.12 -0.41 -9.02
C LEU A 108 -3.52 -0.78 -9.49
N GLU A 109 -4.56 -0.19 -8.89
CA GLU A 109 -5.96 -0.36 -9.33
C GLU A 109 -6.19 0.15 -10.76
N ASN A 110 -5.47 1.20 -11.16
CA ASN A 110 -5.53 1.78 -12.51
C ASN A 110 -4.65 1.05 -13.54
N GLY A 111 -4.00 -0.05 -13.14
CA GLY A 111 -3.22 -0.89 -14.05
C GLY A 111 -1.72 -0.60 -14.10
N ALA A 112 -1.20 0.24 -13.20
CA ALA A 112 0.23 0.48 -13.09
C ALA A 112 0.99 -0.78 -12.60
N THR A 113 2.28 -0.85 -12.94
CA THR A 113 3.22 -1.84 -12.42
C THR A 113 3.61 -1.54 -10.97
N LEU A 114 4.20 -2.53 -10.28
CA LEU A 114 4.71 -2.32 -8.91
C LEU A 114 5.79 -1.23 -8.85
N ASN A 115 6.63 -1.11 -9.88
CA ASN A 115 7.68 -0.09 -9.92
C ASN A 115 7.08 1.30 -10.06
N GLU A 116 6.14 1.51 -10.99
CA GLU A 116 5.45 2.79 -11.17
C GLU A 116 4.67 3.19 -9.91
N ALA A 117 4.01 2.24 -9.25
CA ALA A 117 3.34 2.50 -7.97
C ALA A 117 4.33 2.79 -6.83
N ALA A 118 5.54 2.23 -6.87
CA ALA A 118 6.60 2.49 -5.90
C ALA A 118 7.24 3.87 -6.09
N GLU A 119 7.35 4.38 -7.32
CA GLU A 119 7.85 5.72 -7.60
C GLU A 119 7.02 6.82 -6.90
N GLU A 120 5.71 6.61 -6.71
CA GLU A 120 4.86 7.52 -5.94
C GLU A 120 5.24 7.60 -4.45
N LEU A 121 5.74 6.50 -3.88
CA LEU A 121 6.26 6.50 -2.51
C LEU A 121 7.55 7.31 -2.42
N GLU A 122 8.42 7.20 -3.42
CA GLU A 122 9.66 7.96 -3.50
C GLU A 122 9.37 9.46 -3.71
N ALA A 123 8.43 9.81 -4.59
CA ALA A 123 7.99 11.18 -4.81
C ALA A 123 7.39 11.81 -3.54
N ALA A 124 6.56 11.06 -2.80
CA ALA A 124 6.04 11.49 -1.51
C ALA A 124 7.17 11.70 -0.49
N GLY A 125 8.15 10.79 -0.42
CA GLY A 125 9.32 10.91 0.44
C GLY A 125 10.19 12.12 0.12
N ALA A 126 10.46 12.36 -1.17
CA ALA A 126 11.21 13.51 -1.66
C ALA A 126 10.51 14.83 -1.32
N THR A 127 9.17 14.86 -1.39
CA THR A 127 8.37 16.02 -1.00
C THR A 127 8.54 16.33 0.49
N VAL A 128 8.44 15.32 1.36
CA VAL A 128 8.65 15.48 2.81
C VAL A 128 10.06 15.97 3.13
N LEU A 129 11.09 15.40 2.48
CA LEU A 129 12.47 15.85 2.64
C LEU A 129 12.64 17.32 2.23
N SER A 130 12.05 17.74 1.10
CA SER A 130 12.08 19.14 0.67
C SER A 130 11.45 20.08 1.69
N HIS A 131 10.32 19.69 2.31
CA HIS A 131 9.69 20.48 3.37
C HIS A 131 10.58 20.58 4.62
N LEU A 132 11.22 19.48 5.03
CA LEU A 132 12.15 19.49 6.15
C LEU A 132 13.38 20.37 5.89
N GLU A 133 13.93 20.33 4.68
CA GLU A 133 15.05 21.20 4.30
C GLU A 133 14.66 22.68 4.29
N ARG A 134 13.45 23.02 3.80
CA ARG A 134 12.94 24.39 3.86
C ARG A 134 12.76 24.85 5.30
N ALA A 135 12.19 24.01 6.16
CA ALA A 135 12.02 24.31 7.58
C ALA A 135 13.39 24.54 8.25
N LYS A 136 14.36 23.65 8.00
CA LYS A 136 15.74 23.79 8.49
C LYS A 136 16.38 25.11 8.05
N LYS A 137 16.33 25.46 6.75
CA LYS A 137 16.85 26.73 6.22
C LYS A 137 16.14 27.96 6.78
N SER A 138 14.87 27.86 7.16
CA SER A 138 14.12 28.93 7.81
C SER A 138 14.62 29.14 9.24
N VAL A 139 14.84 28.07 9.98
CA VAL A 139 15.37 28.11 11.35
C VAL A 139 16.81 28.60 11.38
N GLU A 140 17.66 28.14 10.47
CA GLU A 140 19.06 28.60 10.34
C GLU A 140 19.15 30.11 10.04
N ARG A 141 18.24 30.63 9.20
CA ARG A 141 18.13 32.08 8.94
C ARG A 141 17.67 32.85 10.18
N ALA A 142 16.71 32.32 10.94
CA ALA A 142 16.25 32.93 12.18
C ALA A 142 17.33 32.92 13.29
N ASN A 143 18.23 31.93 13.30
CA ASN A 143 19.32 31.83 14.28
C ASN A 143 20.57 32.66 13.90
N GLY A 144 20.69 33.10 12.65
CA GLY A 144 21.86 33.83 12.13
C GLY A 144 21.66 35.35 11.95
N GLY A 145 20.44 35.85 12.11
CA GLY A 145 20.10 37.27 12.11
C GLY A 145 19.87 37.79 13.53
N ASP A 146 20.18 39.06 13.77
CA ASP A 146 19.87 39.73 15.03
C ASP A 146 18.34 39.63 15.27
N PHE A 147 17.92 39.15 16.45
CA PHE A 147 16.52 38.84 16.78
C PHE A 147 15.57 40.06 16.70
N SER A 148 16.10 41.25 16.39
CA SER A 148 15.40 42.52 16.26
C SER A 148 14.68 42.72 14.91
N GLU A 149 14.97 41.93 13.88
CA GLU A 149 14.36 42.04 12.53
C GLU A 149 13.78 40.72 12.01
N ILE A 150 13.14 39.92 12.88
CA ILE A 150 12.26 38.86 12.37
C ILE A 150 11.00 39.55 11.82
N ASP A 151 11.00 39.86 10.52
CA ASP A 151 9.84 40.41 9.82
C ASP A 151 8.65 39.45 9.94
N GLU A 152 7.45 40.00 10.07
CA GLU A 152 6.18 39.29 10.30
C GLU A 152 5.94 38.25 9.19
N ASN A 153 6.44 38.51 7.99
CA ASN A 153 6.44 37.58 6.87
C ASN A 153 7.24 36.29 7.13
N VAL A 154 8.37 36.38 7.81
CA VAL A 154 9.22 35.22 8.13
C VAL A 154 8.55 34.38 9.21
N LEU A 155 7.94 35.02 10.21
CA LEU A 155 7.13 34.32 11.23
C LEU A 155 5.96 33.59 10.60
N ASN A 156 5.22 34.24 9.70
CA ASN A 156 4.09 33.63 8.99
C ASN A 156 4.52 32.43 8.13
N GLN A 157 5.70 32.49 7.49
CA GLN A 157 6.25 31.36 6.73
C GLN A 157 6.68 30.20 7.62
N ILE A 158 7.28 30.49 8.78
CA ILE A 158 7.64 29.48 9.77
C ILE A 158 6.37 28.82 10.33
N GLU A 159 5.37 29.61 10.68
CA GLU A 159 4.11 29.13 11.24
C GLU A 159 3.33 28.28 10.22
N ALA A 160 3.29 28.69 8.95
CA ALA A 160 2.72 27.88 7.88
C ALA A 160 3.46 26.55 7.68
N ALA A 161 4.80 26.57 7.69
CA ALA A 161 5.60 25.35 7.56
C ALA A 161 5.43 24.42 8.76
N VAL A 162 5.35 24.98 9.98
CA VAL A 162 5.09 24.23 11.22
C VAL A 162 3.70 23.61 11.17
N ASN A 163 2.67 24.34 10.76
CA ASN A 163 1.30 23.83 10.63
C ASN A 163 1.22 22.68 9.62
N SER A 164 1.87 22.81 8.45
CA SER A 164 1.94 21.71 7.48
C SER A 164 2.68 20.48 8.02
N LEU A 165 3.76 20.68 8.80
CA LEU A 165 4.46 19.59 9.48
C LEU A 165 3.59 18.92 10.54
N VAL A 166 2.84 19.70 11.33
CA VAL A 166 1.89 19.19 12.33
C VAL A 166 0.81 18.36 11.66
N GLU A 167 0.21 18.83 10.57
CA GLU A 167 -0.79 18.05 9.82
C GLU A 167 -0.23 16.74 9.28
N ALA A 168 0.97 16.76 8.68
CA ALA A 168 1.64 15.56 8.20
C ALA A 168 1.95 14.57 9.35
N THR A 169 2.38 15.10 10.50
CA THR A 169 2.70 14.31 11.68
C THR A 169 1.45 13.72 12.31
N ASP A 170 0.35 14.47 12.37
CA ASP A 170 -0.93 14.00 12.91
C ASP A 170 -1.59 12.97 11.99
N SER A 171 -1.48 13.14 10.68
CA SER A 171 -1.89 12.11 9.71
C SER A 171 -1.10 10.81 9.91
N THR A 172 0.23 10.92 10.08
CA THR A 172 1.09 9.78 10.39
C THR A 172 0.74 9.15 11.75
N ARG A 173 0.46 9.97 12.76
CA ARG A 173 0.07 9.52 14.10
C ARG A 173 -1.31 8.85 14.09
N ALA A 174 -2.24 9.31 13.28
CA ALA A 174 -3.54 8.67 13.06
C ALA A 174 -3.35 7.29 12.41
N ILE A 175 -2.46 7.17 11.42
CA ILE A 175 -2.08 5.88 10.82
C ILE A 175 -1.47 4.95 11.87
N VAL A 176 -0.60 5.45 12.73
CA VAL A 176 0.04 4.67 13.82
C VAL A 176 -0.97 4.26 14.90
N ARG A 177 -1.91 5.14 15.28
CA ARG A 177 -2.99 4.81 16.23
C ARG A 177 -3.96 3.78 15.66
N ALA A 178 -4.38 3.96 14.41
CA ALA A 178 -5.18 2.95 13.72
C ALA A 178 -4.46 1.60 13.63
N ARG A 179 -3.13 1.58 13.48
CA ARG A 179 -2.31 0.37 13.60
C ARG A 179 -2.32 -0.22 15.02
N ARG A 180 -2.18 0.62 16.06
CA ARG A 180 -2.15 0.20 17.46
C ARG A 180 -3.49 -0.41 17.89
N ASP A 181 -4.61 0.23 17.55
CA ASP A 181 -5.94 -0.22 17.94
C ASP A 181 -6.37 -1.53 17.23
N ARG A 182 -5.78 -1.80 16.06
CA ARG A 182 -5.93 -3.06 15.32
C ARG A 182 -5.03 -4.19 15.84
N LEU A 183 -3.99 -3.88 16.62
CA LEU A 183 -3.12 -4.88 17.27
C LEU A 183 -3.59 -5.22 18.69
N SER A 184 -4.42 -4.38 19.30
CA SER A 184 -5.03 -4.60 20.62
C SER A 184 -6.41 -5.29 20.58
N LYS A 185 -6.89 -5.64 19.38
CA LYS A 185 -8.08 -6.46 19.14
C LYS A 185 -7.65 -7.78 18.52
#